data_AF-A0A367RJE6-F1
#
_entry.id   AF-A0A367RJE6-F1
#
_cell.length_a   1.000
_cell.length_b   1.000
_cell.length_c   1.000
_cell.angle_alpha   90.00
_cell.angle_beta   90.00
_cell.angle_gamma   90.00
#
_symmetry.space_group_name_H-M   'P 1'
#
loop_
_entity.id
_entity.type
_entity.pdbx_description
1 polymer ?
#
loop_
_entity_poly.entity_id
_entity_poly.type
_entity_poly.pdbx_seq_one_letter_code
_entity_poly.pdbx_strand_id
1 'polypeptide(L)'
;MLEEVTTLEDVHNLASDEDVQKWKDAIAQYLTQVQQTISLVELVRALDMPLIEVWLGLLLGGFVIEQRGEFYSKGDIWVVA
;
A
#
# COMPACT_ATOMS: atom_id res chain seq x y z
N MET A 1 -12.76 11.44 -19.43
CA MET A 1 -13.52 10.29 -19.96
C MET A 1 -12.66 9.08 -19.70
N LEU A 2 -13.19 8.03 -19.09
CA LEU A 2 -12.46 6.77 -18.99
C LEU A 2 -12.34 6.23 -20.43
N GLU A 3 -11.13 5.89 -20.86
CA GLU A 3 -10.93 5.26 -22.16
C GLU A 3 -11.74 3.97 -22.21
N GLU A 4 -12.47 3.78 -23.31
CA GLU A 4 -13.33 2.62 -23.48
C GLU A 4 -12.44 1.39 -23.66
N VAL A 5 -12.41 0.52 -22.65
CA VAL A 5 -11.58 -0.70 -22.65
C VAL A 5 -12.19 -1.68 -23.65
N THR A 6 -11.62 -1.78 -24.84
CA THR A 6 -12.17 -2.59 -25.94
C THR A 6 -11.29 -3.78 -26.31
N THR A 7 -10.02 -3.76 -25.91
CA THR A 7 -9.07 -4.83 -26.22
C THR A 7 -8.41 -5.41 -24.98
N LEU A 8 -7.86 -6.62 -25.15
CA LEU A 8 -7.10 -7.32 -24.10
C LEU A 8 -5.80 -6.57 -23.76
N GLU A 9 -5.28 -5.79 -24.72
CA GLU A 9 -4.13 -4.91 -24.56
C GLU A 9 -4.48 -3.66 -23.74
N ASP A 10 -5.69 -3.10 -23.90
CA ASP A 10 -6.18 -1.99 -23.06
C ASP A 10 -6.36 -2.44 -21.60
N VAL A 11 -6.92 -3.64 -21.39
CA VAL A 11 -7.02 -4.25 -20.05
C VAL A 11 -5.63 -4.43 -19.44
N HIS A 12 -4.69 -4.93 -20.24
CA HIS A 12 -3.32 -5.13 -19.79
C HIS A 12 -2.66 -3.79 -19.46
N ASN A 13 -2.76 -2.77 -20.31
CA ASN A 13 -2.16 -1.44 -20.09
C ASN A 13 -2.77 -0.73 -18.87
N LEU A 14 -4.09 -0.85 -18.67
CA LEU A 14 -4.76 -0.30 -17.49
C LEU A 14 -4.29 -0.97 -16.18
N ALA A 15 -3.98 -2.28 -16.23
CA ALA A 15 -3.49 -3.05 -15.09
C ALA A 15 -1.95 -3.07 -14.98
N SER A 16 -1.21 -2.71 -16.03
CA SER A 16 0.25 -2.89 -16.12
C SER A 16 1.05 -1.83 -15.37
N ASP A 17 0.44 -0.70 -15.03
CA ASP A 17 1.10 0.34 -14.24
C ASP A 17 1.19 -0.04 -12.75
N GLU A 18 0.46 -1.07 -12.30
CA GLU A 18 0.53 -1.56 -10.92
C GLU A 18 1.73 -2.49 -10.71
N ASP A 19 2.75 -2.00 -10.02
CA ASP A 19 3.89 -2.80 -9.57
C ASP A 19 3.79 -3.12 -8.07
N VAL A 20 2.91 -4.06 -7.74
CA VAL A 20 2.66 -4.50 -6.36
C VAL A 20 3.93 -5.04 -5.69
N GLN A 21 4.82 -5.68 -6.45
CA GLN A 21 6.03 -6.26 -5.88
C GLN A 21 6.99 -5.15 -5.44
N LYS A 22 7.17 -4.10 -6.26
CA LYS A 22 7.93 -2.91 -5.88
C LYS A 22 7.39 -2.25 -4.62
N TRP A 23 6.06 -2.14 -4.47
CA TRP A 23 5.45 -1.57 -3.26
C TRP A 23 5.74 -2.41 -2.03
N LYS A 24 5.59 -3.74 -2.13
CA LYS A 24 5.91 -4.68 -1.04
C LYS A 24 7.37 -4.59 -0.62
N ASP A 25 8.28 -4.54 -1.58
CA ASP A 25 9.72 -4.48 -1.31
C ASP A 25 10.11 -3.17 -0.62
N ALA A 26 9.56 -2.04 -1.07
CA ALA A 26 9.78 -0.74 -0.44
C ALA A 26 9.27 -0.70 1.00
N ILE A 27 8.06 -1.23 1.27
CA ILE A 27 7.50 -1.33 2.61
C ILE A 27 8.36 -2.24 3.49
N ALA A 28 8.69 -3.44 3.02
CA ALA A 28 9.48 -4.41 3.78
C ALA A 28 10.85 -3.82 4.13
N GLN A 29 11.54 -3.20 3.16
CA GLN A 29 12.83 -2.56 3.36
C GLN A 29 12.74 -1.46 4.42
N TYR A 30 11.72 -0.59 4.34
CA TYR A 30 11.55 0.48 5.32
C TYR A 30 11.28 -0.07 6.72
N LEU A 31 10.40 -1.08 6.85
CA LEU A 31 10.06 -1.68 8.15
C LEU A 31 11.26 -2.35 8.83
N THR A 32 12.26 -2.85 8.08
CA THR A 32 13.51 -3.35 8.68
C THR A 32 14.29 -2.30 9.49
N GLN A 33 14.05 -1.01 9.23
CA GLN A 33 14.71 0.12 9.89
C GLN A 33 13.90 0.65 11.08
N VAL A 34 12.64 0.22 11.22
CA VAL A 34 11.72 0.68 12.26
C VAL A 34 11.73 -0.34 13.40
N GLN A 35 12.00 0.12 14.63
CA GLN A 35 12.10 -0.77 15.80
C GLN A 35 10.74 -1.04 16.47
N GLN A 36 9.64 -0.45 15.97
CA GLN A 36 8.33 -0.40 16.62
C GLN A 36 7.19 -0.39 15.60
N THR A 37 5.94 -0.47 16.07
CA THR A 37 4.75 -0.27 15.22
C THR A 37 4.67 1.14 14.66
N ILE A 38 4.24 1.26 13.40
CA ILE A 38 4.07 2.54 12.70
C ILE A 38 2.64 2.71 12.21
N SER A 39 2.10 3.94 12.20
CA SER A 39 0.79 4.20 11.62
C SER A 39 0.84 4.22 10.08
N LEU A 40 -0.27 3.88 9.42
CA LEU A 40 -0.38 3.95 7.95
C LEU A 40 -0.05 5.35 7.42
N VAL A 41 -0.49 6.39 8.12
CA VAL A 41 -0.26 7.79 7.71
C VAL A 41 1.23 8.13 7.75
N GLU A 42 1.95 7.69 8.78
CA GLU A 42 3.40 7.90 8.88
C GLU A 42 4.15 7.09 7.83
N LEU A 43 3.74 5.84 7.58
CA LEU A 43 4.35 5.00 6.55
C LEU A 43 4.22 5.59 5.15
N VAL A 44 3.03 6.09 4.80
CA VAL A 44 2.78 6.80 3.52
C VAL A 44 3.71 8.01 3.37
N ARG A 45 3.86 8.81 4.43
CA ARG A 45 4.76 9.98 4.42
C ARG A 45 6.23 9.60 4.32
N ALA A 46 6.64 8.52 4.97
CA ALA A 46 8.03 8.09 4.99
C ALA A 46 8.48 7.49 3.65
N LEU A 47 7.58 6.79 2.96
CA LEU A 47 7.84 6.17 1.67
C LEU A 47 7.68 7.14 0.49
N ASP A 48 7.05 8.31 0.71
CA ASP A 48 6.64 9.25 -0.35
C ASP A 48 5.90 8.55 -1.50
N MET A 49 5.06 7.58 -1.15
CA MET A 49 4.24 6.79 -2.08
C MET A 49 2.75 7.13 -1.93
N PRO A 50 1.96 7.05 -3.00
CA PRO A 50 0.51 7.19 -2.92
C PRO A 50 -0.11 6.24 -1.88
N LEU A 51 -1.11 6.74 -1.14
CA LEU A 51 -1.82 5.95 -0.11
C LEU A 51 -2.30 4.60 -0.64
N ILE A 52 -2.82 4.56 -1.87
CA ILE A 52 -3.37 3.33 -2.45
C ILE A 52 -2.28 2.29 -2.71
N GLU A 53 -1.10 2.69 -3.15
CA GLU A 53 0.04 1.79 -3.41
C GLU A 53 0.56 1.19 -2.10
N VAL A 54 0.72 2.03 -1.07
CA VAL A 54 1.10 1.57 0.28
C VAL A 54 0.03 0.63 0.84
N TRP A 55 -1.24 0.96 0.68
CA TRP A 55 -2.35 0.14 1.19
C TRP A 55 -2.44 -1.22 0.50
N LEU A 56 -2.32 -1.27 -0.83
CA LEU A 56 -2.30 -2.52 -1.59
C LEU A 56 -1.05 -3.34 -1.28
N GLY A 57 0.11 -2.70 -1.18
CA GLY A 57 1.36 -3.36 -0.75
C GLY A 57 1.23 -3.99 0.64
N LEU A 58 0.57 -3.33 1.59
CA LEU A 58 0.30 -3.87 2.91
C LEU A 58 -0.65 -5.08 2.87
N LEU A 59 -1.80 -4.95 2.20
CA LEU A 59 -2.82 -6.00 2.13
C LEU A 59 -2.35 -7.25 1.37
N LEU A 60 -1.51 -7.08 0.34
CA LEU A 60 -1.03 -8.17 -0.51
C LEU A 60 0.38 -8.65 -0.10
N GLY A 61 1.00 -8.00 0.88
CA GLY A 61 2.37 -8.27 1.32
C GLY A 61 2.52 -9.22 2.50
N GLY A 62 1.41 -9.62 3.15
CA GLY A 62 1.45 -10.49 4.33
C GLY A 62 1.90 -9.78 5.61
N PHE A 63 1.86 -8.44 5.63
CA PHE A 63 2.15 -7.64 6.82
C PHE A 63 1.04 -7.75 7.87
N VAL A 64 1.40 -7.60 9.14
CA VAL A 64 0.42 -7.59 10.23
C VAL A 64 -0.14 -6.17 10.37
N ILE A 65 -1.42 -6.02 10.01
CA ILE A 65 -2.15 -4.76 10.10
C ILE A 65 -3.08 -4.83 11.31
N GLU A 66 -2.98 -3.85 12.20
CA GLU A 66 -3.85 -3.68 13.35
C GLU A 66 -4.73 -2.46 13.17
N GLN A 67 -6.04 -2.63 13.35
CA GLN A 67 -6.96 -1.52 13.50
C GLN A 67 -7.18 -1.25 14.98
N ARG A 68 -6.71 -0.08 15.44
CA ARG A 68 -6.76 0.37 16.84
C ARG A 68 -7.74 1.53 16.98
N GLY A 69 -9.03 1.25 16.93
CA GLY A 69 -10.05 2.29 17.03
C GLY A 69 -11.26 2.01 16.14
N GLU A 70 -11.87 3.06 15.62
CA GLU A 70 -13.09 2.93 14.81
C GLU A 70 -12.78 2.52 13.36
N PHE A 71 -13.74 1.81 12.76
CA PHE A 71 -13.56 1.08 11.48
C PHE A 71 -13.19 1.97 10.26
N TYR A 72 -13.26 3.30 10.37
CA TYR A 72 -12.97 4.26 9.29
C TYR A 72 -11.96 5.35 9.65
N SER A 73 -11.35 5.29 10.82
CA SER A 73 -10.31 6.24 11.21
C SER A 73 -8.97 5.81 10.59
N LYS A 74 -8.48 6.55 9.59
CA LYS A 74 -7.19 6.28 8.94
C LYS A 74 -6.00 6.40 9.91
N GLY A 75 -6.16 7.17 10.99
CA GLY A 75 -5.14 7.31 12.04
C GLY A 75 -5.02 6.07 12.93
N ASP A 76 -5.99 5.16 12.84
CA ASP A 76 -6.09 3.99 13.70
C ASP A 76 -5.61 2.72 13.00
N ILE A 77 -4.98 2.83 11.83
CA ILE A 77 -4.37 1.70 11.14
C ILE A 77 -2.88 1.67 11.41
N TRP A 78 -2.41 0.56 11.95
CA TRP A 78 -1.03 0.35 12.38
C TRP A 78 -0.44 -0.87 11.70
N VAL A 79 0.86 -0.84 11.46
CA VAL A 79 1.64 -1.96 10.94
C VAL A 79 2.64 -2.38 11.99
N VAL A 80 2.66 -3.67 12.32
CA VAL A 80 3.68 -4.25 13.20
C VAL A 80 4.91 -4.56 12.34
N ALA A 81 6.01 -3.86 12.62
CA ALA A 81 7.31 -4.05 11.97
C ALA A 81 7.98 -5.36 12.43
#